data_AF-A0A948Z3F0-F1
#
_entry.id   AF-A0A948Z3F0-F1
#
_cell.length_a   1.000
_cell.length_b   1.000
_cell.length_c   1.000
_cell.angle_alpha   90.00
_cell.angle_beta   90.00
_cell.angle_gamma   90.00
#
_symmetry.space_group_name_H-M   'P 1'
#
loop_
_entity.id
_entity.type
_entity.pdbx_description
1 polymer ?
#
loop_
_entity_poly.entity_id
_entity_poly.type
_entity_poly.pdbx_seq_one_letter_code
_entity_poly.pdbx_strand_id
1 'polypeptide(L)'
;MLKRLIRELKKFLSTLLHNMFATIAIGLIGVPVLISWATGTFDILFQTIKSPMPVWATIVLVVLLGLYIYLKTEKSHSRQASVYPVKYFTVDKYKWKATIYGVENFEVDRTPICLKHDLPLVFTSSYYYCPDSTCENKLRNSEHYNYHSTAKSYIDRELRKNKL
;
A
#
# COMPACT_ATOMS: atom_id res chain seq x y z
N MET A 1 -46.31 -45.75 43.33
CA MET A 1 -44.93 -45.37 42.95
C MET A 1 -44.34 -46.21 41.82
N LEU A 2 -44.50 -47.55 41.82
CA LEU A 2 -43.93 -48.46 40.81
C LEU A 2 -44.30 -48.13 39.35
N LYS A 3 -45.56 -47.80 39.05
CA LYS A 3 -46.01 -47.44 37.69
C LYS A 3 -45.35 -46.17 37.13
N ARG A 4 -44.91 -45.25 38.00
CA ARG A 4 -44.24 -44.01 37.60
C ARG A 4 -42.77 -44.27 37.25
N LEU A 5 -42.10 -45.09 38.05
CA LEU A 5 -40.73 -45.58 37.79
C LEU A 5 -40.64 -46.35 36.46
N ILE A 6 -41.56 -47.27 36.19
CA ILE A 6 -41.58 -48.05 34.94
C ILE A 6 -41.76 -47.12 33.72
N ARG A 7 -42.56 -46.05 33.86
CA ARG A 7 -42.80 -45.10 32.77
C ARG A 7 -41.57 -44.26 32.44
N GLU A 8 -40.86 -43.77 33.47
CA GLU A 8 -39.62 -43.01 33.27
C GLU A 8 -38.50 -43.90 32.73
N LEU A 9 -38.40 -45.15 33.21
CA LEU A 9 -37.42 -46.11 32.70
C LEU A 9 -37.66 -46.41 31.21
N LYS A 10 -38.92 -46.57 30.79
CA LYS A 10 -39.29 -46.83 29.39
C LYS A 10 -38.94 -45.64 28.48
N LYS A 11 -39.15 -44.41 28.95
CA LYS A 11 -38.75 -43.20 28.21
C LYS A 11 -37.24 -43.12 28.07
N PHE A 12 -36.50 -43.31 29.16
CA PHE A 12 -35.04 -43.28 29.15
C PHE A 12 -34.46 -44.34 28.21
N LEU A 13 -34.96 -45.58 28.30
CA LEU A 13 -34.52 -46.67 27.43
C LEU A 13 -34.84 -46.40 25.95
N SER A 14 -36.02 -45.84 25.67
CA SER A 14 -36.43 -45.48 24.31
C SER A 14 -35.53 -44.40 23.72
N THR A 15 -35.20 -43.35 24.48
CA THR A 15 -34.31 -42.29 24.03
C THR A 15 -32.89 -42.80 23.79
N LEU A 16 -32.41 -43.68 24.68
CA LEU A 16 -31.05 -44.24 24.59
C LEU A 16 -30.90 -45.17 23.39
N LEU A 17 -31.90 -46.03 23.13
CA LEU A 17 -31.96 -46.87 21.94
C LEU A 17 -32.05 -46.04 20.65
N HIS A 18 -32.87 -44.98 20.64
CA HIS A 18 -33.02 -44.15 19.45
C HIS A 18 -31.72 -43.41 19.10
N ASN A 19 -31.03 -42.90 20.12
CA ASN A 19 -29.74 -42.25 19.96
C ASN A 19 -28.67 -43.26 19.50
N MET A 20 -28.57 -44.45 20.11
CA MET A 20 -27.63 -45.49 19.63
C MET A 20 -27.88 -45.86 18.16
N PHE A 21 -29.14 -46.03 17.77
CA PHE A 21 -29.48 -46.40 16.40
C PHE A 21 -29.15 -45.28 15.41
N ALA A 22 -29.39 -44.02 15.78
CA ALA A 22 -29.00 -42.86 14.98
C ALA A 22 -27.47 -42.79 14.81
N THR A 23 -26.70 -42.99 15.88
CA THR A 23 -25.23 -42.96 15.81
C THR A 23 -24.68 -44.09 14.95
N ILE A 24 -25.25 -45.30 15.06
CA ILE A 24 -24.86 -46.45 14.24
C ILE A 24 -25.22 -46.22 12.76
N ALA A 25 -26.41 -45.68 12.47
CA ALA A 25 -26.83 -45.37 11.11
C ALA A 25 -25.95 -44.28 10.48
N ILE A 26 -25.61 -43.22 11.22
CA ILE A 26 -24.70 -42.16 10.76
C ILE A 26 -23.28 -42.72 10.57
N GLY A 27 -22.83 -43.62 11.45
CA GLY A 27 -21.52 -44.27 11.34
C GLY A 27 -21.42 -45.21 10.14
N LEU A 28 -22.42 -46.06 9.91
CA LEU A 28 -22.41 -47.06 8.83
C LEU A 28 -22.75 -46.49 7.46
N ILE A 29 -23.60 -45.46 7.39
CA ILE A 29 -24.05 -44.89 6.10
C ILE A 29 -23.33 -43.56 5.82
N GLY A 30 -23.21 -42.70 6.82
CA GLY A 30 -22.63 -41.37 6.66
C GLY A 30 -21.12 -41.39 6.41
N VAL A 31 -20.36 -42.23 7.13
CA VAL A 31 -18.90 -42.30 6.97
C VAL A 31 -18.49 -42.82 5.60
N PRO A 32 -19.06 -43.92 5.06
CA PRO A 32 -18.72 -44.37 3.70
C PRO A 32 -19.10 -43.37 2.61
N VAL A 33 -20.24 -42.69 2.75
CA VAL A 33 -20.68 -41.66 1.78
C VAL A 33 -19.72 -40.47 1.77
N LEU A 34 -19.28 -40.00 2.95
CA LEU A 34 -18.30 -38.93 3.06
C LEU A 34 -16.94 -39.33 2.48
N ILE A 35 -16.50 -40.57 2.73
CA ILE A 35 -15.24 -41.10 2.18
C ILE A 35 -15.33 -41.19 0.65
N SER A 36 -16.42 -41.74 0.09
CA SER A 36 -16.62 -41.82 -1.36
C SER A 36 -16.73 -40.46 -2.02
N TRP A 37 -17.34 -39.47 -1.35
CA TRP A 37 -17.38 -38.10 -1.85
C TRP A 37 -15.98 -37.45 -1.84
N ALA A 38 -15.23 -37.62 -0.75
CA ALA A 38 -13.87 -37.10 -0.66
C ALA A 38 -12.97 -37.74 -1.73
N THR A 39 -12.92 -39.07 -1.82
CA THR A 39 -12.07 -39.76 -2.81
C THR A 39 -12.46 -39.44 -4.24
N GLY A 40 -13.76 -39.40 -4.56
CA GLY A 40 -14.23 -39.03 -5.90
C GLY A 40 -13.87 -37.59 -6.29
N THR A 41 -13.97 -36.64 -5.36
CA THR A 41 -13.61 -35.24 -5.61
C THR A 41 -12.09 -35.09 -5.79
N PHE A 42 -11.30 -35.79 -4.98
CA PHE A 42 -9.84 -35.80 -5.10
C PHE A 42 -9.36 -36.46 -6.41
N ASP A 43 -10.00 -37.54 -6.86
CA ASP A 43 -9.66 -38.19 -8.13
C ASP A 43 -9.97 -37.28 -9.32
N ILE A 44 -11.09 -36.57 -9.32
CA ILE A 44 -11.41 -35.57 -10.36
C ILE A 44 -10.39 -34.43 -10.34
N LEU A 45 -9.98 -33.98 -9.16
CA LEU A 45 -8.95 -32.94 -9.01
C LEU A 45 -7.60 -33.42 -9.56
N PHE A 46 -7.19 -34.63 -9.21
CA PHE A 46 -5.95 -35.24 -9.70
C PHE A 46 -5.96 -35.50 -11.21
N GLN A 47 -7.10 -35.92 -11.77
CA GLN A 47 -7.26 -36.05 -13.22
C GLN A 47 -7.18 -34.69 -13.92
N THR A 48 -7.73 -33.64 -13.32
CA THR A 48 -7.65 -32.27 -13.84
C THR A 48 -6.23 -31.72 -13.78
N ILE A 49 -5.46 -32.05 -12.74
CA ILE A 49 -4.04 -31.66 -12.62
C ILE A 49 -3.14 -32.45 -13.60
N LYS A 50 -3.46 -33.73 -13.84
CA LYS A 50 -2.74 -34.58 -14.81
C LYS A 50 -3.11 -34.28 -16.26
N SER A 51 -4.25 -33.65 -16.49
CA SER A 51 -4.63 -33.15 -17.81
C SER A 51 -3.65 -32.08 -18.23
N PRO A 52 -3.13 -32.12 -19.47
CA PRO A 52 -2.31 -31.03 -19.99
C PRO A 52 -3.14 -29.76 -19.92
N MET A 53 -2.73 -28.85 -19.02
CA MET A 53 -3.39 -27.55 -18.90
C MET A 53 -3.32 -26.86 -20.27
N PRO A 54 -4.44 -26.35 -20.78
CA PRO A 54 -4.42 -25.65 -22.04
C PRO A 54 -3.46 -24.46 -21.97
N VAL A 55 -2.63 -24.28 -23.00
CA VAL A 55 -1.64 -23.18 -23.07
C VAL A 55 -2.30 -21.81 -22.89
N TRP A 56 -3.56 -21.65 -23.31
CA TRP A 56 -4.31 -20.42 -23.09
C TRP A 56 -4.59 -20.14 -21.60
N ALA A 57 -4.82 -21.18 -20.80
CA ALA A 57 -5.11 -21.04 -19.37
C ALA A 57 -3.86 -20.62 -18.59
N THR A 58 -2.68 -21.14 -18.96
CA THR A 58 -1.41 -20.72 -18.35
C THR A 58 -1.03 -19.28 -18.74
N ILE A 59 -1.26 -18.88 -19.99
CA ILE A 59 -1.07 -17.49 -20.43
C ILE A 59 -1.95 -16.53 -19.62
N VAL A 60 -3.24 -16.84 -19.47
CA VAL A 60 -4.18 -16.01 -18.68
C VAL A 60 -3.74 -15.90 -17.23
N LEU A 61 -3.30 -17.02 -16.63
CA LEU A 61 -2.84 -17.04 -15.25
C LEU A 61 -1.60 -16.15 -15.03
N VAL A 62 -0.63 -16.20 -15.95
CA VAL A 62 0.59 -15.37 -15.90
C VAL A 62 0.25 -13.89 -16.04
N VAL A 63 -0.66 -13.54 -16.96
CA VAL A 63 -1.10 -12.14 -17.14
C VAL A 63 -1.79 -11.62 -15.88
N LEU A 64 -2.69 -12.40 -15.27
CA LEU A 64 -3.38 -12.03 -14.03
C LEU A 64 -2.41 -11.86 -12.85
N LEU A 65 -1.43 -12.77 -12.72
CA LEU A 65 -0.36 -12.66 -11.71
C LEU A 65 0.49 -11.40 -11.91
N GLY A 66 0.88 -11.09 -13.14
CA GLY A 66 1.62 -9.87 -13.47
C GLY A 66 0.83 -8.61 -13.11
N LEU A 67 -0.45 -8.55 -13.49
CA LEU A 67 -1.36 -7.46 -13.15
C LEU A 67 -1.50 -7.29 -11.63
N TYR A 68 -1.66 -8.39 -10.89
CA TYR A 68 -1.77 -8.36 -9.44
C TYR A 68 -0.50 -7.83 -8.77
N ILE A 69 0.68 -8.30 -9.20
CA ILE A 69 1.96 -7.83 -8.67
C ILE A 69 2.14 -6.34 -8.98
N TYR A 70 1.83 -5.91 -10.20
CA TYR A 70 1.92 -4.52 -10.62
C TYR A 70 1.04 -3.61 -9.73
N LEU A 71 -0.25 -3.93 -9.63
CA LEU A 71 -1.22 -3.15 -8.82
C LEU A 71 -0.82 -3.11 -7.34
N LYS A 72 -0.30 -4.22 -6.80
CA LYS A 72 0.16 -4.28 -5.41
C LYS A 72 1.42 -3.44 -5.19
N THR A 73 2.34 -3.44 -6.14
CA THR A 73 3.58 -2.67 -6.08
C THR A 73 3.30 -1.17 -6.19
N GLU A 74 2.43 -0.77 -7.12
CA GLU A 74 1.99 0.63 -7.28
C GLU A 74 1.27 1.15 -6.03
N LYS A 75 0.40 0.34 -5.43
CA LYS A 75 -0.29 0.70 -4.18
C LYS A 75 0.66 0.81 -2.97
N SER A 76 1.75 0.04 -2.98
CA SER A 76 2.81 0.14 -1.97
C SER A 76 3.61 1.43 -2.13
N HIS A 77 3.97 1.81 -3.36
CA HIS A 77 4.74 3.02 -3.63
C HIS A 77 3.92 4.31 -3.50
N SER A 78 2.63 4.30 -3.86
CA SER A 78 1.76 5.50 -3.73
C SER A 78 1.38 5.84 -2.29
N ARG A 79 1.42 4.88 -1.36
CA ARG A 79 1.13 5.13 0.08
C ARG A 79 2.30 5.74 0.86
N GLN A 80 3.46 5.87 0.25
CA GLN A 80 4.66 6.36 0.90
C GLN A 80 5.10 7.73 0.36
N ALA A 81 4.13 8.62 0.13
CA ALA A 81 4.40 10.05 0.17
C ALA A 81 4.65 10.43 1.65
N SER A 82 5.85 10.13 2.15
CA SER A 82 6.31 10.73 3.39
C SER A 82 6.20 12.23 3.25
N VAL A 83 5.33 12.83 4.08
CA VAL A 83 5.15 14.28 4.11
C VAL A 83 6.37 14.85 4.82
N TYR A 84 7.46 14.98 4.08
CA TYR A 84 8.68 15.59 4.59
C TYR A 84 8.39 17.07 4.93
N PRO A 85 8.89 17.58 6.08
CA PRO A 85 8.69 18.97 6.43
C PRO A 85 9.32 19.89 5.38
N VAL A 86 8.49 20.76 4.83
CA VAL A 86 8.91 21.83 3.93
C VAL A 86 9.16 23.09 4.73
N LYS A 87 10.34 23.69 4.57
CA LYS A 87 10.69 24.98 5.16
C LYS A 87 11.08 25.98 4.08
N TYR A 88 10.87 27.25 4.38
CA TYR A 88 11.26 28.34 3.50
C TYR A 88 12.36 29.16 4.16
N PHE A 89 13.41 29.44 3.41
CA PHE A 89 14.57 30.18 3.86
C PHE A 89 14.77 31.41 2.97
N THR A 90 15.00 32.55 3.59
CA THR A 90 15.30 33.78 2.86
C THR A 90 16.82 33.92 2.72
N VAL A 91 17.31 34.01 1.49
CA VAL A 91 18.72 34.18 1.18
C VAL A 91 18.84 35.29 0.15
N ASP A 92 19.47 36.40 0.55
CA ASP A 92 19.55 37.64 -0.23
C ASP A 92 18.14 38.14 -0.62
N LYS A 93 17.89 38.45 -1.90
CA LYS A 93 16.60 38.93 -2.42
C LYS A 93 15.60 37.81 -2.78
N TYR A 94 15.93 36.56 -2.49
CA TYR A 94 15.11 35.41 -2.86
C TYR A 94 14.71 34.58 -1.65
N LYS A 95 13.55 33.94 -1.76
CA LYS A 95 13.09 32.92 -0.83
C LYS A 95 13.26 31.56 -1.49
N TRP A 96 13.77 30.59 -0.75
CA TRP A 96 14.07 29.24 -1.23
C TRP A 96 13.28 28.23 -0.44
N LYS A 97 12.64 27.30 -1.14
CA LYS A 97 11.92 26.20 -0.53
C LYS A 97 12.87 25.03 -0.36
N ALA A 98 12.90 24.44 0.84
CA ALA A 98 13.68 23.26 1.15
C ALA A 98 12.80 22.17 1.73
N THR A 99 12.96 20.96 1.23
CA THR A 99 12.34 19.74 1.74
C THR A 99 13.38 19.01 2.60
N ILE A 100 13.06 18.77 3.87
CA ILE A 100 13.99 18.21 4.84
C ILE A 100 13.66 16.73 5.04
N TYR A 101 14.56 15.85 4.61
CA TYR A 101 14.47 14.40 4.80
C TYR A 101 15.14 13.95 6.11
N GLY A 102 16.04 14.78 6.66
CA GLY A 102 16.74 14.62 7.94
C GLY A 102 17.84 15.69 8.08
N VAL A 103 18.57 15.68 9.21
CA VAL A 103 19.57 16.71 9.56
C VAL A 103 20.63 16.93 8.47
N GLU A 104 21.04 15.86 7.79
CA GLU A 104 22.06 15.89 6.72
C GLU A 104 21.47 15.67 5.32
N ASN A 105 20.18 15.34 5.23
CA ASN A 105 19.51 14.99 3.99
C ASN A 105 18.40 16.00 3.73
N PHE A 106 18.66 16.95 2.84
CA PHE A 106 17.68 17.94 2.41
C PHE A 106 17.84 18.26 0.93
N GLU A 107 16.76 18.75 0.34
CA GLU A 107 16.74 19.21 -1.04
C GLU A 107 16.19 20.63 -1.09
N VAL A 108 16.85 21.47 -1.88
CA VAL A 108 16.42 22.86 -2.11
C VAL A 108 15.83 22.93 -3.50
N ASP A 109 14.58 23.36 -3.61
CA ASP A 109 13.90 23.57 -4.87
C ASP A 109 14.75 24.46 -5.78
N ARG A 110 14.83 24.08 -7.05
CA ARG A 110 15.65 24.81 -8.03
C ARG A 110 15.07 26.18 -8.35
N THR A 111 13.78 26.39 -8.15
CA THR A 111 13.12 27.65 -8.50
C THR A 111 13.09 28.59 -7.30
N PRO A 112 13.79 29.73 -7.34
CA PRO A 112 13.66 30.74 -6.31
C PRO A 112 12.27 31.37 -6.31
N ILE A 113 11.89 31.91 -5.17
CA ILE A 113 10.64 32.62 -4.93
C ILE A 113 10.96 34.10 -4.72
N CYS A 114 10.15 34.98 -5.31
CA CYS A 114 10.25 36.41 -5.10
C CYS A 114 9.94 36.75 -3.63
N LEU A 115 10.88 37.34 -2.91
CA LEU A 115 10.69 37.68 -1.49
C LEU A 115 9.55 38.69 -1.26
N LYS A 116 9.29 39.60 -2.22
CA LYS A 116 8.26 40.64 -2.08
C LYS A 116 6.83 40.14 -2.28
N HIS A 117 6.65 39.21 -3.23
CA HIS A 117 5.34 38.76 -3.67
C HIS A 117 5.05 37.30 -3.30
N ASP A 118 6.02 36.59 -2.72
CA ASP A 118 5.94 35.16 -2.41
C ASP A 118 5.54 34.26 -3.60
N LEU A 119 5.80 34.74 -4.83
CA LEU A 119 5.53 34.02 -6.07
C LEU A 119 6.80 33.35 -6.61
N PRO A 120 6.72 32.09 -7.08
CA PRO A 120 7.86 31.42 -7.72
C PRO A 120 8.26 32.19 -8.98
N LEU A 121 9.57 32.36 -9.20
CA LEU A 121 10.03 33.01 -10.41
C LEU A 121 9.77 32.11 -11.63
N VAL A 122 9.33 32.73 -12.72
CA VAL A 122 9.07 32.05 -13.98
C VAL A 122 10.28 32.16 -14.88
N PHE A 123 10.73 31.04 -15.47
CA PHE A 123 11.84 31.02 -16.40
C PHE A 123 11.40 31.50 -17.80
N THR A 124 12.19 32.40 -18.37
CA THR A 124 12.22 32.75 -19.80
C THR A 124 13.62 32.50 -20.35
N SER A 125 13.79 32.61 -21.66
CA SER A 125 15.03 32.30 -22.40
C SER A 125 16.35 32.67 -21.72
N SER A 126 16.43 33.78 -20.97
CA SER A 126 17.66 34.18 -20.27
C SER A 126 17.47 34.62 -18.82
N TYR A 127 16.23 34.72 -18.34
CA TYR A 127 15.93 35.31 -17.03
C TYR A 127 14.82 34.55 -16.32
N TYR A 128 14.95 34.45 -15.00
CA TYR A 128 13.83 34.17 -14.11
C TYR A 128 13.28 35.52 -13.63
N TYR A 129 11.96 35.70 -13.69
CA TYR A 129 11.29 36.94 -13.28
C TYR A 129 10.08 36.63 -12.41
N CYS A 130 9.72 37.60 -11.57
CA CYS A 130 8.49 37.53 -10.80
C CYS A 130 7.29 37.74 -11.75
N PRO A 131 6.24 36.90 -11.71
CA PRO A 131 5.09 37.04 -12.60
C PRO A 131 4.25 38.30 -12.32
N ASP A 132 4.42 38.93 -11.16
CA ASP A 132 3.83 40.23 -10.86
C ASP A 132 4.46 41.35 -11.72
N SER A 133 3.63 42.07 -12.46
CA SER A 133 4.05 43.10 -13.44
C SER A 133 4.71 44.33 -12.81
N THR A 134 4.47 44.57 -11.51
CA THR A 134 5.07 45.70 -10.78
C THR A 134 6.43 45.31 -10.16
N CYS A 135 6.83 44.05 -10.28
CA CYS A 135 8.05 43.54 -9.67
C CYS A 135 9.26 43.65 -10.59
N GLU A 136 10.28 44.36 -10.13
CA GLU A 136 11.57 44.45 -10.82
C GLU A 136 12.51 43.26 -10.52
N ASN A 137 12.09 42.30 -9.70
CA ASN A 137 12.95 41.20 -9.29
C ASN A 137 13.20 40.23 -10.45
N LYS A 138 14.45 40.16 -10.88
CA LYS A 138 14.94 39.32 -11.99
C LYS A 138 16.25 38.66 -11.61
N LEU A 139 16.45 37.45 -12.12
CA LEU A 139 17.65 36.64 -11.96
C LEU A 139 18.11 36.15 -13.33
N ARG A 140 19.37 36.43 -13.70
CA ARG A 140 19.92 35.87 -14.94
C ARG A 140 20.10 34.37 -14.81
N ASN A 141 19.82 33.63 -15.89
CA ASN A 141 20.01 32.19 -15.90
C ASN A 141 21.47 31.79 -15.60
N SER A 142 22.43 32.59 -16.06
CA SER A 142 23.87 32.38 -15.76
C SER A 142 24.21 32.52 -14.28
N GLU A 143 23.43 33.27 -13.51
CA GLU A 143 23.65 33.50 -12.08
C GLU A 143 22.87 32.52 -11.20
N HIS A 144 21.86 31.86 -11.78
CA HIS A 144 20.93 30.98 -11.07
C HIS A 144 21.64 29.89 -10.27
N TYR A 145 22.61 29.21 -10.89
CA TYR A 145 23.40 28.17 -10.24
C TYR A 145 24.15 28.69 -9.00
N ASN A 146 24.75 29.88 -9.10
CA ASN A 146 25.49 30.47 -7.98
C ASN A 146 24.55 30.77 -6.82
N TYR A 147 23.40 31.39 -7.11
CA TYR A 147 22.39 31.69 -6.09
C TYR A 147 21.80 30.42 -5.44
N HIS A 148 21.52 29.38 -6.23
CA HIS A 148 21.06 28.09 -5.70
C HIS A 148 22.11 27.43 -4.81
N SER A 149 23.38 27.43 -5.22
CA SER A 149 24.49 26.91 -4.43
C SER A 149 24.67 27.67 -3.11
N THR A 150 24.61 29.02 -3.16
CA THR A 150 24.64 29.86 -1.96
C THR A 150 23.48 29.54 -1.02
N ALA A 151 22.26 29.40 -1.55
CA ALA A 151 21.10 29.03 -0.74
C ALA A 151 21.27 27.65 -0.10
N LYS A 152 21.75 26.67 -0.86
CA LYS A 152 22.01 25.32 -0.34
C LYS A 152 23.03 25.33 0.80
N SER A 153 24.14 26.05 0.63
CA SER A 153 25.17 26.18 1.67
C SER A 153 24.65 26.92 2.92
N TYR A 154 23.87 27.98 2.73
CA TYR A 154 23.23 28.71 3.84
C TYR A 154 22.27 27.80 4.62
N ILE A 155 21.42 27.05 3.92
CA ILE A 155 20.41 26.16 4.52
C ILE A 155 21.08 25.01 5.27
N ASP A 156 22.11 24.37 4.69
CA ASP A 156 22.90 23.32 5.39
C ASP A 156 23.44 23.83 6.73
N ARG A 157 24.05 25.03 6.70
CA ARG A 157 24.58 25.66 7.91
C ARG A 157 23.49 25.92 8.94
N GLU A 158 22.32 26.41 8.54
CA GLU A 158 21.23 26.68 9.48
C GLU A 158 20.57 25.40 10.03
N LEU A 159 20.44 24.35 9.24
CA LEU A 159 19.91 23.06 9.72
C LEU A 159 20.85 22.48 10.78
N ARG A 160 22.16 22.48 10.53
CA ARG A 160 23.18 22.00 11.49
C ARG A 160 23.22 22.81 12.78
N LYS A 161 23.15 24.16 12.67
CA LYS A 161 23.17 25.04 13.85
C LYS A 161 21.98 24.82 14.76
N ASN A 162 20.80 24.59 14.18
CA ASN A 162 19.56 24.43 14.92
C ASN A 162 19.24 22.97 15.29
N LYS A 163 20.13 22.01 14.95
CA LYS A 163 19.93 20.56 15.17
C LYS A 163 18.55 20.06 14.70
N LEU A 164 18.11 20.57 13.54
CA LEU A 164 16.84 20.24 12.92
C LEU A 164 16.98 19.07 11.96
#